data_AF-A0A7D5M383-F1
#
_entry.id   AF-A0A7D5M383-F1
#
_cell.length_a   1.000
_cell.length_b   1.000
_cell.length_c   1.000
_cell.angle_alpha   90.00
_cell.angle_beta   90.00
_cell.angle_gamma   90.00
#
_symmetry.space_group_name_H-M   'P 1'
#
loop_
_entity.id
_entity.type
_entity.pdbx_description
1 polymer ?
#
loop_
_entity_poly.entity_id
_entity_poly.type
_entity_poly.pdbx_seq_one_letter_code
_entity_poly.pdbx_strand_id
1 'polypeptide(L)' 'MFYTSPETNIEIVKVIAVTESGCIAETMDGYSVNIGECNVKPGQYVNALVDQKVKDRAAAMNPTN' A
#
# COMPACT_ATOMS: atom_id res chain seq x y z
N MET A 1 8.25 -23.73 0.63
CA MET A 1 7.76 -22.34 0.55
C MET A 1 6.51 -22.31 -0.30
N PHE A 2 5.36 -21.89 0.25
CA PHE A 2 4.21 -21.56 -0.58
C PHE A 2 4.48 -20.19 -1.21
N TYR A 3 4.78 -20.17 -2.51
CA TYR A 3 4.78 -18.93 -3.29
C TYR A 3 3.31 -18.55 -3.49
N THR A 4 2.71 -17.92 -2.48
CA THR A 4 1.38 -17.38 -2.62
C THR A 4 1.49 -16.20 -3.56
N SER A 5 1.04 -16.33 -4.82
CA SER A 5 1.09 -15.24 -5.79
C SER A 5 0.51 -13.96 -5.17
N PRO A 6 1.20 -12.82 -5.30
CA PRO A 6 0.71 -11.57 -4.77
C PRO A 6 -0.65 -11.27 -5.41
N GLU A 7 -1.66 -11.01 -4.58
CA GLU A 7 -2.97 -10.56 -5.09
C GLU A 7 -2.93 -9.04 -5.15
N THR A 8 -2.32 -8.53 -6.21
CA THR A 8 -2.21 -7.09 -6.44
C THR A 8 -3.51 -6.57 -7.04
N ASN A 9 -4.20 -5.70 -6.31
CA ASN A 9 -5.33 -4.95 -6.84
C ASN A 9 -4.91 -3.50 -7.06
N ILE A 10 -5.48 -2.88 -8.10
CA ILE A 10 -5.28 -1.46 -8.36
C ILE A 10 -6.19 -0.72 -7.39
N GLU A 11 -5.61 0.01 -6.46
CA GLU A 11 -6.33 0.75 -5.44
C GLU A 11 -5.91 2.22 -5.47
N ILE A 12 -6.88 3.12 -5.19
CA ILE A 12 -6.60 4.55 -5.02
C ILE A 12 -5.95 4.73 -3.65
N VAL A 13 -4.71 5.19 -3.64
CA VAL A 13 -3.93 5.44 -2.44
C VAL A 13 -3.48 6.88 -2.38
N LYS A 14 -3.40 7.44 -1.18
CA LYS A 14 -2.94 8.80 -0.95
C LYS A 14 -1.45 8.79 -0.62
N VAL A 15 -0.63 9.46 -1.42
CA VAL A 15 0.81 9.56 -1.12
C VAL A 15 1.00 10.41 0.14
N ILE A 16 1.63 9.83 1.15
CA ILE A 16 1.90 10.52 2.43
C ILE A 16 3.36 10.95 2.53
N ALA A 17 4.27 10.23 1.87
CA ALA A 17 5.70 10.57 1.85
C ALA A 17 6.36 10.08 0.56
N VAL A 18 7.36 10.83 0.11
CA VAL A 18 8.23 10.47 -1.01
C VAL A 18 9.63 10.33 -0.44
N THR A 19 10.21 9.14 -0.55
CA THR A 19 11.57 8.83 -0.08
C THR A 19 12.48 8.51 -1.27
N GLU A 20 13.79 8.54 -1.08
CA GLU A 20 14.75 8.14 -2.12
C GLU A 20 14.58 6.68 -2.55
N SER A 21 14.02 5.84 -1.69
CA SER A 21 13.73 4.42 -1.95
C SER A 21 12.34 4.16 -2.57
N GLY A 22 11.54 5.20 -2.80
CA GLY A 22 10.18 5.08 -3.32
C GLY A 22 9.16 5.87 -2.50
N CYS A 23 7.90 5.77 -2.90
CA CYS A 23 6.81 6.51 -2.30
C CYS A 23 6.00 5.65 -1.36
N ILE A 24 5.69 6.24 -0.22
CA ILE A 24 4.80 5.67 0.78
C ILE A 24 3.43 6.30 0.56
N ALA A 25 2.46 5.44 0.30
CA ALA A 25 1.07 5.83 0.17
C ALA A 25 0.23 5.14 1.24
N GLU A 26 -0.89 5.75 1.57
CA GLU A 26 -1.87 5.25 2.51
C GLU A 26 -3.12 4.85 1.74
N THR A 27 -3.57 3.61 1.92
CA THR A 27 -4.85 3.14 1.38
C THR A 27 -6.00 3.80 2.15
N MET A 28 -7.19 3.88 1.56
CA MET A 28 -8.37 4.43 2.26
C MET A 28 -8.75 3.64 3.53
N ASP A 29 -8.33 2.38 3.60
CA ASP A 29 -8.47 1.54 4.80
C ASP A 29 -7.44 1.85 5.92
N GLY A 30 -6.58 2.87 5.74
CA GLY A 30 -5.59 3.30 6.73
C GLY A 30 -4.30 2.47 6.77
N TYR A 31 -4.02 1.65 5.76
CA TYR A 31 -2.77 0.90 5.66
C TYR A 31 -1.73 1.68 4.88
N SER A 32 -0.52 1.76 5.42
CA SER A 32 0.64 2.30 4.71
C SER A 32 1.23 1.23 3.79
N VAL A 33 1.36 1.57 2.51
CA VAL A 33 1.89 0.70 1.45
C VAL A 33 2.99 1.42 0.69
N ASN A 34 4.06 0.70 0.35
CA ASN A 34 5.10 1.23 -0.52
C ASN A 34 4.70 0.95 -1.98
N ILE A 35 4.55 2.01 -2.77
CA ILE A 35 4.11 1.94 -4.17
C ILE A 35 5.27 2.03 -5.16
N GLY A 36 6.51 1.97 -4.68
CA GLY A 36 7.72 2.09 -5.49
C GLY A 36 8.02 3.54 -5.89
N GLU A 37 8.89 3.72 -6.88
CA GLU A 37 9.20 5.05 -7.41
C GLU A 37 7.95 5.73 -7.96
N CYS A 38 7.65 6.91 -7.42
CA CYS A 38 6.53 7.72 -7.88
C CYS A 38 6.99 9.17 -8.05
N ASN A 39 6.48 9.83 -9.07
CA ASN A 39 6.82 11.22 -9.38
C ASN A 39 5.70 12.19 -8.94
N VAL A 40 5.00 11.84 -7.85
CA VAL A 40 3.87 12.61 -7.31
C VAL A 40 4.21 13.24 -5.97
N LYS A 41 3.49 14.30 -5.63
CA LYS A 41 3.69 15.03 -4.38
C LYS A 41 2.91 14.38 -3.23
N PRO A 42 3.40 14.47 -1.98
CA PRO A 42 2.60 14.14 -0.81
C PRO A 42 1.26 14.88 -0.82
N GLY A 43 0.17 14.17 -0.53
CA GLY A 43 -1.21 14.66 -0.56
C GLY A 43 -1.97 14.35 -1.85
N GLN A 44 -1.32 13.83 -2.90
CA GLN A 44 -2.00 13.39 -4.12
C GLN A 44 -2.50 11.94 -4.01
N TYR A 45 -3.60 11.67 -4.72
CA TYR A 45 -4.15 10.33 -4.87
C TYR A 45 -3.65 9.71 -6.17
N VAL A 46 -3.17 8.48 -6.10
CA VAL A 46 -2.65 7.73 -7.24
C VAL A 46 -3.23 6.32 -7.25
N ASN A 47 -3.39 5.75 -8.44
CA ASN A 47 -3.72 4.34 -8.59
C ASN A 47 -2.42 3.54 -8.47
N ALA A 48 -2.31 2.72 -7.43
CA ALA A 48 -1.14 1.88 -7.21
C ALA A 48 -1.53 0.40 -7.11
N LEU A 49 -0.59 -0.46 -7.48
CA LEU A 49 -0.72 -1.90 -7.26
C LEU A 49 -0.45 -2.20 -5.80
N VAL A 50 -1.50 -2.52 -5.06
CA VAL A 50 -1.42 -2.85 -3.64
C VAL A 50 -1.61 -4.35 -3.47
N ASP A 51 -0.68 -4.99 -2.78
CA ASP A 51 -0.80 -6.40 -2.41
C ASP A 51 -1.84 -6.56 -1.30
N GLN A 52 -2.99 -7.12 -1.64
CA GLN A 52 -4.10 -7.35 -0.71
C GLN A 52 -3.72 -8.34 0.40
N LYS A 53 -2.76 -9.24 0.18
CA LYS A 53 -2.31 -10.18 1.23
C LYS A 53 -1.44 -9.51 2.27
N VAL A 54 -0.81 -8.38 1.96
CA VAL A 54 -0.14 -7.55 2.97
C VAL A 54 -1.19 -6.86 3.84
N LYS A 55 -2.28 -6.34 3.26
CA LYS A 55 -3.42 -5.81 4.00
C LYS A 55 -4.09 -6.88 4.86
N ASP A 56 -4.34 -8.06 4.32
CA ASP A 56 -4.96 -9.19 5.03
C ASP A 56 -4.10 -9.65 6.23
N ARG A 57 -2.79 -9.71 6.05
CA ARG A 57 -1.84 -9.98 7.15
C ARG A 57 -1.80 -8.87 8.20
N ALA A 58 -1.90 -7.60 7.79
CA ALA A 58 -1.93 -6.47 8.70
C ALA A 58 -3.26 -6.44 9.49
N ALA A 59 -4.39 -6.74 8.85
CA ALA A 59 -5.69 -6.90 9.49
C ALA A 59 -5.69 -8.08 10.47
N ALA A 60 -5.11 -9.22 10.09
CA ALA A 60 -4.99 -10.39 10.97
C ALA A 60 -4.07 -10.15 12.18
N MET A 61 -3.09 -9.23 12.07
CA MET A 61 -2.22 -8.83 13.18
C MET A 61 -2.81 -7.75 14.09
N ASN A 62 -3.84 -7.02 13.66
CA ASN A 62 -4.61 -6.09 14.49
C ASN A 62 -6.08 -6.54 14.61
N PRO A 63 -6.36 -7.62 15.36
CA PRO A 63 -7.72 -8.03 15.67
C PRO A 63 -8.28 -7.10 16.77
N THR A 64 -8.60 -5.86 16.45
CA THR A 64 -9.41 -5.00 17.34
C THR A 64 -10.88 -5.21 17.00
N ASN A 65 -11.54 -6.04 17.79
CA ASN A 65 -13.00 -6.06 17.97
C ASN A 65 -13.32 -5.29 19.25
#